data_AF-A0A383WAP9-F1
#
_entry.id   AF-A0A383WAP9-F1
#
_cell.length_a   1.000
_cell.length_b   1.000
_cell.length_c   1.000
_cell.angle_alpha   90.00
_cell.angle_beta   90.00
_cell.angle_gamma   90.00
#
_symmetry.space_group_name_H-M   'P 1'
#
loop_
_entity.id
_entity.type
_entity.pdbx_description
1 polymer ?
#
loop_
_entity_poly.entity_id
_entity_poly.type
_entity_poly.pdbx_seq_one_letter_code
_entity_poly.pdbx_strand_id
1 'polypeptide(L)'
;MLATRVKAFQAAGSRPQVRGASVIVAARPTKATDFKGLDNAELLQKVSELKREHLRLEYMQRTRGNTINPGAEANPEAIAPKPSEFKQVRRSIAQLLTLLRERESEAGINRKESRKLRKEAMVAGGFGRF
;
A
#
# COMPACT_ATOMS: atom_id res chain seq x y z
N MET A 1 56.96 13.15 -49.25
CA MET A 1 55.65 13.82 -49.45
C MET A 1 54.61 13.07 -48.63
N LEU A 2 54.20 13.61 -47.47
CA LEU A 2 53.20 13.02 -46.57
C LEU A 2 52.05 14.01 -46.44
N ALA A 3 50.90 13.67 -47.03
CA ALA A 3 49.69 14.48 -46.97
C ALA A 3 48.94 14.17 -45.65
N THR A 4 48.90 15.14 -44.75
CA THR A 4 48.09 15.08 -43.52
C THR A 4 46.64 15.45 -43.85
N ARG A 5 45.73 14.47 -43.75
CA ARG A 5 44.29 14.69 -43.86
C ARG A 5 43.77 15.36 -42.58
N VAL A 6 43.40 16.64 -42.66
CA VAL A 6 42.58 17.30 -41.64
C VAL A 6 41.14 16.84 -41.82
N LYS A 7 40.63 16.00 -40.90
CA LYS A 7 39.19 15.71 -40.83
C LYS A 7 38.52 16.87 -40.09
N ALA A 8 37.78 17.70 -40.82
CA ALA A 8 36.88 18.68 -40.24
C ALA A 8 35.75 17.95 -39.50
N PHE A 9 35.64 18.19 -38.18
CA PHE A 9 34.51 17.75 -37.37
C PHE A 9 33.32 18.67 -37.67
N GLN A 10 32.40 18.24 -38.52
CA GLN A 10 31.10 18.91 -38.66
C GLN A 10 30.30 18.66 -37.38
N ALA A 11 30.22 19.69 -36.54
CA ALA A 11 29.27 19.75 -35.43
C ALA A 11 27.85 19.87 -36.01
N ALA A 12 27.23 18.74 -36.32
CA ALA A 12 25.80 18.68 -36.55
C ALA A 12 25.09 19.03 -35.25
N GLY A 13 24.59 20.26 -35.16
CA GLY A 13 23.78 20.73 -34.05
C GLY A 13 22.45 19.98 -34.00
N SER A 14 22.40 18.85 -33.30
CA SER A 14 21.16 18.32 -32.76
C SER A 14 21.07 18.76 -31.30
N ARG A 15 20.24 19.78 -31.04
CA ARG A 15 19.81 20.07 -29.66
C ARG A 15 19.13 18.80 -29.13
N PRO A 16 19.49 18.27 -27.97
CA PRO A 16 18.75 17.15 -27.39
C PRO A 16 17.31 17.61 -27.19
N GLN A 17 16.36 16.96 -27.86
CA GLN A 17 14.95 17.15 -27.60
C GLN A 17 14.73 16.83 -26.12
N VAL A 18 14.34 17.85 -25.35
CA VAL A 18 13.91 17.70 -23.96
C VAL A 18 12.67 16.81 -24.02
N ARG A 19 12.85 15.52 -23.75
CA ARG A 19 11.74 14.58 -23.58
C ARG A 19 10.83 15.17 -22.52
N GLY A 20 9.56 15.40 -22.88
CA GLY A 20 8.58 16.03 -22.00
C GLY A 20 8.64 15.38 -20.62
N ALA A 21 8.81 16.22 -19.59
CA ALA A 21 8.87 15.76 -18.21
C ALA A 21 7.58 14.97 -17.92
N SER A 22 7.72 13.67 -17.67
CA SER A 22 6.60 12.88 -17.15
C SER A 22 6.22 13.49 -15.80
N VAL A 23 4.98 13.95 -15.69
CA VAL A 23 4.46 14.45 -14.42
C VAL A 23 4.34 13.24 -13.50
N ILE A 24 5.35 13.06 -12.63
CA ILE A 24 5.32 12.04 -11.59
C ILE A 24 4.33 12.54 -10.53
N VAL A 25 3.06 12.16 -10.66
CA VAL A 25 2.06 12.38 -9.61
C VAL A 25 2.38 11.40 -8.48
N ALA A 26 3.15 11.86 -7.49
CA ALA A 26 3.38 11.09 -6.27
C ALA A 26 2.02 10.90 -5.56
N ALA A 27 1.59 9.64 -5.41
CA ALA A 27 0.37 9.33 -4.66
C ALA A 27 0.49 9.93 -3.25
N ARG A 28 -0.49 10.75 -2.87
CA ARG A 28 -0.51 11.41 -1.56
C ARG A 28 -0.50 10.35 -0.45
N PRO A 29 0.36 10.46 0.56
CA PRO A 29 0.32 9.53 1.68
C PRO A 29 -1.02 9.65 2.42
N THR A 30 -1.62 8.52 2.78
CA THR A 30 -2.85 8.49 3.59
C THR A 30 -2.62 9.23 4.90
N LYS A 31 -3.53 10.13 5.26
CA LYS A 31 -3.49 10.90 6.50
C LYS A 31 -4.59 10.41 7.44
N ALA A 32 -4.35 10.50 8.75
CA ALA A 32 -5.37 10.17 9.75
C ALA A 32 -6.64 11.02 9.62
N THR A 33 -6.51 12.26 9.10
CA THR A 33 -7.64 13.15 8.79
C THR A 33 -8.65 12.54 7.85
N ASP A 34 -8.19 11.70 6.92
CA ASP A 34 -9.03 11.10 5.89
C ASP A 34 -10.01 10.06 6.48
N PHE A 35 -9.79 9.65 7.73
CA PHE A 35 -10.58 8.65 8.44
C PHE A 35 -11.37 9.22 9.64
N LYS A 36 -11.20 10.49 10.00
CA LYS A 36 -11.84 11.09 11.18
C LYS A 36 -13.37 11.13 11.07
N GLY A 37 -13.92 11.25 9.87
CA GLY A 37 -15.36 11.30 9.63
C GLY A 37 -16.09 9.96 9.65
N LEU A 38 -15.37 8.85 9.82
CA LEU A 38 -15.96 7.51 9.79
C LEU A 38 -16.48 7.10 11.18
N ASP A 39 -17.57 6.34 11.22
CA ASP A 39 -18.05 5.76 12.47
C ASP A 39 -17.13 4.61 12.96
N ASN A 40 -17.21 4.25 14.24
CA ASN A 40 -16.44 3.15 14.83
C ASN A 40 -16.67 1.82 14.10
N ALA A 41 -17.91 1.53 13.71
CA ALA A 41 -18.22 0.31 12.96
C ALA A 41 -17.54 0.32 11.57
N GLU A 42 -17.58 1.46 10.89
CA GLU A 42 -16.95 1.64 9.58
C GLU A 42 -15.42 1.59 9.65
N LEU A 43 -14.81 2.13 10.72
CA LEU A 43 -13.38 2.01 10.97
C LEU A 43 -12.95 0.55 11.09
N LEU A 44 -13.72 -0.27 11.84
CA LEU A 44 -13.46 -1.69 11.98
C LEU A 44 -13.64 -2.45 10.66
N GLN A 45 -14.67 -2.12 9.90
CA GLN A 45 -14.90 -2.70 8.57
C GLN A 45 -13.72 -2.41 7.64
N LYS A 46 -13.27 -1.15 7.56
CA LYS A 46 -12.09 -0.79 6.74
C LYS A 46 -10.81 -1.47 7.21
N VAL A 47 -10.61 -1.64 8.52
CA VAL A 47 -9.47 -2.41 9.02
C VAL A 47 -9.54 -3.86 8.52
N SER A 48 -10.72 -4.48 8.48
CA SER A 48 -10.89 -5.83 7.96
C SER A 48 -10.60 -5.93 6.46
N GLU A 49 -11.04 -4.94 5.68
CA GLU A 49 -10.80 -4.84 4.24
C GLU A 49 -9.31 -4.67 3.94
N LEU A 50 -8.63 -3.74 4.63
CA LEU A 50 -7.20 -3.52 4.47
C LEU A 50 -6.35 -4.73 4.89
N LYS A 51 -6.79 -5.50 5.89
CA LYS A 51 -6.14 -6.77 6.25
C LYS A 51 -6.29 -7.82 5.14
N ARG A 52 -7.46 -7.92 4.51
CA ARG A 52 -7.68 -8.81 3.35
C ARG A 52 -6.81 -8.37 2.17
N GLU A 53 -6.72 -7.08 1.92
CA GLU A 53 -5.85 -6.51 0.89
C GLU A 53 -4.37 -6.82 1.19
N HIS A 54 -3.94 -6.67 2.44
CA HIS A 54 -2.58 -7.02 2.85
C HIS A 54 -2.26 -8.50 2.59
N LEU A 55 -3.17 -9.42 2.93
CA LEU A 55 -3.04 -10.85 2.61
C LEU A 55 -3.03 -11.12 1.11
N ARG A 56 -3.84 -10.40 0.33
CA ARG A 56 -3.84 -10.49 -1.14
C ARG A 56 -2.47 -10.06 -1.70
N LEU A 57 -1.90 -8.97 -1.20
CA LEU A 57 -0.57 -8.51 -1.61
C LEU A 57 0.50 -9.54 -1.23
N GLU A 58 0.44 -10.15 -0.04
CA GLU A 58 1.35 -11.24 0.35
C GLU A 58 1.23 -12.45 -0.57
N TYR A 59 0.01 -12.85 -0.93
CA TYR A 59 -0.22 -13.93 -1.89
C TYR A 59 0.38 -13.59 -3.25
N MET A 60 0.08 -12.41 -3.81
CA MET A 60 0.62 -11.95 -5.09
C MET A 60 2.15 -11.84 -5.08
N GLN A 61 2.74 -11.45 -3.96
CA GLN A 61 4.20 -11.40 -3.81
C GLN A 61 4.80 -12.83 -3.84
N ARG A 62 4.17 -13.78 -3.15
CA ARG A 62 4.61 -15.18 -3.14
C ARG A 62 4.47 -15.84 -4.50
N THR A 63 3.39 -15.57 -5.21
CA THR A 63 3.15 -16.11 -6.55
C THR A 63 3.81 -15.30 -7.66
N ARG A 64 4.57 -14.24 -7.32
CA ARG A 64 5.25 -13.31 -8.25
C ARG A 64 4.30 -12.70 -9.28
N GLY A 65 3.04 -12.46 -8.90
CA GLY A 65 2.00 -11.94 -9.79
C GLY A 65 1.21 -13.01 -10.54
N ASN A 66 1.65 -14.27 -10.56
CA ASN A 66 0.87 -15.34 -11.21
C ASN A 66 -0.32 -15.72 -10.33
N THR A 67 -1.54 -15.56 -10.84
CA THR A 67 -2.73 -16.13 -10.20
C THR A 67 -2.78 -17.62 -10.49
N ILE A 68 -2.39 -18.45 -9.51
CA ILE A 68 -2.47 -19.92 -9.58
C ILE A 68 -3.91 -20.37 -9.29
N ASN A 69 -4.91 -19.73 -9.91
CA ASN A 69 -6.28 -20.22 -9.86
C ASN A 69 -6.46 -21.14 -11.08
N PRO A 70 -6.90 -22.40 -10.89
CA PRO A 70 -7.19 -23.27 -12.03
C PRO A 70 -8.37 -22.66 -12.81
N GLY A 71 -8.08 -22.09 -13.99
CA GLY A 71 -9.07 -21.46 -14.87
C GLY A 71 -8.98 -19.94 -15.03
N ALA A 72 -8.09 -19.24 -14.33
CA ALA A 72 -7.84 -17.82 -14.59
C ALA A 72 -6.69 -17.67 -15.59
N GLU A 73 -6.94 -17.01 -16.73
CA GLU A 73 -5.90 -16.67 -17.70
C GLU A 73 -4.77 -15.89 -16.99
N ALA A 74 -3.53 -16.35 -17.16
CA ALA A 74 -2.38 -15.67 -16.60
C ALA A 74 -2.27 -14.29 -17.25
N ASN A 75 -2.58 -13.23 -16.48
CA ASN A 75 -2.40 -11.87 -16.96
C ASN A 75 -0.90 -11.63 -17.21
N PRO A 76 -0.45 -11.43 -18.47
CA PRO A 76 0.97 -11.25 -18.80
C PRO A 76 1.55 -9.95 -18.22
N GLU A 77 0.69 -9.03 -17.74
CA GLU A 77 1.06 -7.77 -17.10
C GLU A 77 1.05 -7.82 -15.56
N ALA A 78 0.83 -8.98 -14.95
CA ALA A 78 0.75 -9.10 -13.51
C ALA A 78 2.13 -8.95 -12.85
N ILE A 79 2.50 -7.69 -12.58
CA ILE A 79 3.75 -7.32 -11.91
C ILE A 79 3.60 -7.58 -10.40
N ALA A 80 4.65 -8.13 -9.78
CA ALA A 80 4.69 -8.31 -8.33
C ALA A 80 4.42 -6.98 -7.60
N PRO A 81 3.64 -7.00 -6.51
CA PRO A 81 3.23 -5.78 -5.81
C PRO A 81 4.44 -5.00 -5.28
N LYS A 82 4.36 -3.66 -5.38
CA LYS A 82 5.48 -2.79 -4.98
C LYS A 82 5.58 -2.70 -3.46
N PRO A 83 6.79 -2.56 -2.87
CA PRO A 83 6.95 -2.36 -1.42
C PRO A 83 6.19 -1.14 -0.87
N SER A 84 5.98 -0.13 -1.70
CA SER A 84 5.19 1.06 -1.36
C SER A 84 3.72 0.73 -1.04
N GLU A 85 3.13 -0.25 -1.72
CA GLU A 85 1.74 -0.67 -1.52
C GLU A 85 1.58 -1.32 -0.14
N PHE A 86 2.49 -2.25 0.20
CA PHE A 86 2.54 -2.83 1.55
C PHE A 86 2.69 -1.77 2.64
N LYS A 87 3.57 -0.79 2.42
CA LYS A 87 3.80 0.30 3.37
C LYS A 87 2.54 1.16 3.55
N GLN A 88 1.81 1.43 2.47
CA GLN A 88 0.58 2.20 2.50
C GLN A 88 -0.55 1.46 3.23
N VAL A 89 -0.74 0.17 2.95
CA VAL A 89 -1.74 -0.66 3.63
C VAL A 89 -1.43 -0.80 5.13
N ARG A 90 -0.17 -1.07 5.50
CA ARG A 90 0.23 -1.12 6.93
C ARG A 90 0.04 0.21 7.65
N ARG A 91 0.37 1.32 6.98
CA ARG A 91 0.22 2.67 7.54
C ARG A 91 -1.25 3.03 7.77
N SER A 92 -2.13 2.73 6.80
CA SER A 92 -3.56 3.00 6.93
C SER A 92 -4.20 2.16 8.04
N ILE A 93 -3.86 0.87 8.15
CA ILE A 93 -4.29 0.03 9.29
C ILE A 93 -3.86 0.65 10.62
N ALA A 94 -2.60 1.08 10.74
CA ALA A 94 -2.11 1.71 11.97
C ALA A 94 -2.89 2.99 12.30
N GLN A 95 -3.14 3.85 11.31
CA GLN A 95 -3.90 5.09 11.48
C GLN A 95 -5.33 4.84 11.97
N LEU A 96 -6.03 3.85 11.39
CA LEU A 96 -7.39 3.48 11.82
C LEU A 96 -7.42 2.97 13.25
N LEU A 97 -6.46 2.10 13.63
CA LEU A 97 -6.37 1.56 14.98
C LEU A 97 -5.99 2.62 16.03
N THR A 98 -5.19 3.61 15.65
CA THR A 98 -4.88 4.76 16.50
C THR A 98 -6.15 5.58 16.77
N LEU A 99 -6.93 5.90 15.75
CA LEU A 99 -8.19 6.64 15.93
C LEU A 99 -9.19 5.89 16.81
N LEU A 100 -9.31 4.57 16.62
CA LEU A 100 -10.14 3.74 17.51
C LEU A 100 -9.65 3.81 18.95
N ARG A 101 -8.34 3.78 19.19
CA ARG A 101 -7.79 3.88 20.54
C ARG A 101 -7.95 5.27 21.16
N GLU A 102 -7.86 6.33 20.36
CA GLU A 102 -8.16 7.70 20.79
C GLU A 102 -9.60 7.79 21.27
N ARG A 103 -10.56 7.28 20.49
CA ARG A 103 -11.99 7.24 20.86
C ARG A 103 -12.27 6.39 22.10
N GLU A 104 -11.63 5.22 22.23
CA GLU A 104 -11.70 4.41 23.45
C GLU A 104 -11.17 5.19 24.68
N SER A 105 -10.14 6.01 24.49
CA SER A 105 -9.53 6.79 25.57
C SER A 105 -10.40 7.99 25.95
N GLU A 106 -11.04 8.64 24.98
CA GLU A 106 -12.06 9.67 25.20
C GLU A 106 -13.27 9.13 25.98
N ALA A 107 -13.66 7.88 25.71
CA ALA A 107 -14.70 7.18 26.46
C ALA A 107 -14.25 6.69 27.86
N GLY A 108 -13.02 6.97 28.28
CA GLY A 108 -12.49 6.60 29.59
C GLY A 108 -12.07 5.12 29.72
N ILE A 109 -11.98 4.37 28.62
CA ILE A 109 -11.66 2.93 28.65
C ILE A 109 -10.15 2.72 28.84
N ASN A 110 -9.81 2.03 29.93
CA ASN A 110 -8.42 1.73 30.27
C ASN A 110 -7.81 0.69 29.32
N ARG A 111 -6.48 0.66 29.24
CA ARG A 111 -5.75 -0.27 28.35
C ARG A 111 -6.06 -1.75 28.64
N LYS A 112 -6.30 -2.11 29.91
CA LYS A 112 -6.65 -3.48 30.31
C LYS A 112 -8.04 -3.86 29.82
N GLU A 113 -9.01 -2.98 29.99
CA GLU A 113 -10.40 -3.17 29.55
C GLU A 113 -10.49 -3.27 28.03
N SER A 114 -9.81 -2.40 27.30
CA SER A 114 -9.73 -2.46 25.83
C SER A 114 -9.22 -3.83 25.34
N ARG A 115 -8.18 -4.38 25.98
CA ARG A 115 -7.67 -5.73 25.66
C ARG A 115 -8.67 -6.82 25.99
N LYS A 116 -9.37 -6.71 27.12
CA LYS A 116 -10.40 -7.65 27.54
C LYS A 116 -11.56 -7.67 26.54
N LEU A 117 -12.09 -6.51 26.17
CA LEU A 117 -13.14 -6.35 25.16
C LEU A 117 -12.73 -6.93 23.80
N ARG A 118 -11.50 -6.67 23.35
CA ARG A 118 -10.99 -7.26 22.09
C ARG A 118 -10.89 -8.78 22.15
N LYS A 119 -10.48 -9.34 23.30
CA LYS A 119 -10.40 -10.79 23.50
C LYS A 119 -11.80 -11.41 23.55
N GLU A 120 -12.72 -10.80 24.26
CA GLU A 120 -14.12 -11.23 24.35
C GLU A 120 -14.80 -11.19 22.97
N ALA A 121 -14.57 -10.14 22.19
CA ALA A 121 -15.06 -10.05 20.82
C ALA A 121 -14.48 -11.16 19.92
N MET A 122 -13.20 -11.53 20.12
CA MET A 122 -12.56 -12.61 19.39
C MET A 122 -13.19 -13.98 19.74
N VAL A 123 -13.41 -14.23 21.03
CA VAL A 123 -14.07 -15.46 21.53
C VAL A 123 -15.51 -15.54 21.05
N ALA A 124 -16.28 -14.45 21.14
CA ALA A 124 -17.64 -14.37 20.63
C ALA A 124 -17.71 -14.60 19.11
N GLY A 125 -16.69 -14.17 18.38
CA GLY A 125 -16.52 -14.46 16.95
C GLY A 125 -16.09 -15.90 16.63
N GLY A 126 -16.02 -16.79 17.62
CA GLY A 126 -15.65 -18.20 17.46
C GLY A 126 -14.14 -18.45 17.37
N PHE A 127 -13.31 -17.42 17.60
CA PHE A 127 -11.85 -17.53 17.57
C PHE A 127 -11.30 -17.43 19.00
N GLY A 128 -11.11 -18.55 19.68
CA GLY A 128 -10.49 -18.60 21.01
C GLY A 128 -10.70 -19.94 21.72
N ARG A 129 -9.74 -20.36 22.55
CA ARG A 129 -9.88 -21.57 23.38
C ARG A 129 -11.02 -21.38 24.38
N PHE A 130 -11.97 -22.31 24.34
CA PHE A 130 -12.86 -22.63 25.46
C PHE A 130 -12.04 -22.94 26.72
#